data_AF-A0ABD7HR54-F1
#
_entry.id   AF-A0ABD7HR54-F1
#
_cell.length_a   1.000
_cell.length_b   1.000
_cell.length_c   1.000
_cell.angle_alpha   90.00
_cell.angle_beta   90.00
_cell.angle_gamma   90.00
#
_symmetry.space_group_name_H-M   'P 1'
#
loop_
_entity.id
_entity.type
_entity.pdbx_description
1 polymer ?
#
loop_
_entity_poly.entity_id
_entity_poly.type
_entity_poly.pdbx_seq_one_letter_code
_entity_poly.pdbx_strand_id
1 'polypeptide(L)' 'MVAISSCRHSLGAVLAAAAVALSLPVGAVPVALADPPYANCKEAHADGKYNIPRGAPGYSAKLDRDGDGLACEG' A
#
# COMPACT_ATOMS: atom_id res chain seq x y z
N MET A 1 -35.34 -48.27 17.08
CA MET A 1 -35.06 -47.14 16.19
C MET A 1 -35.32 -45.78 16.87
N VAL A 2 -36.37 -45.03 16.65
CA VAL A 2 -37.60 -45.73 16.42
C VAL A 2 -38.49 -44.98 15.43
N ALA A 3 -37.81 -44.35 14.45
CA ALA A 3 -38.27 -43.68 13.24
C ALA A 3 -39.10 -42.40 13.44
N ILE A 4 -38.45 -41.28 13.07
CA ILE A 4 -39.01 -39.94 12.82
C ILE A 4 -39.57 -39.25 14.09
N SER A 5 -38.66 -39.06 15.05
CA SER A 5 -38.88 -38.32 16.30
C SER A 5 -38.79 -36.81 16.08
N SER A 6 -39.85 -36.12 16.46
CA SER A 6 -39.90 -34.70 16.73
C SER A 6 -38.73 -34.23 17.60
N CYS A 7 -37.71 -33.66 16.96
CA CYS A 7 -36.57 -33.02 17.61
C CYS A 7 -36.29 -31.73 16.82
N ARG A 8 -37.12 -30.68 16.88
CA ARG A 8 -37.32 -29.82 18.07
C ARG A 8 -36.03 -29.48 18.84
N HIS A 9 -34.84 -29.74 18.31
CA HIS A 9 -33.58 -29.26 18.89
C HIS A 9 -33.28 -27.83 18.43
N SER A 10 -34.24 -26.95 18.65
CA SER A 10 -34.12 -25.48 18.57
C SER A 10 -33.27 -24.92 19.74
N LEU A 11 -32.28 -25.68 20.20
CA LEU A 11 -31.37 -25.37 21.31
C LEU A 11 -29.95 -25.79 20.91
N GLY A 12 -29.49 -25.30 19.76
CA GLY A 12 -28.13 -25.49 19.27
C GLY A 12 -27.40 -24.15 19.27
N ALA A 13 -26.83 -23.80 20.43
CA ALA A 13 -25.70 -22.89 20.57
C ALA A 13 -25.84 -21.49 19.94
N VAL A 14 -26.43 -20.58 20.72
CA VAL A 14 -25.79 -19.26 20.88
C VAL A 14 -24.38 -19.54 21.39
N LEU A 15 -23.33 -19.11 20.68
CA LEU A 15 -22.06 -18.58 21.21
C LEU A 15 -20.99 -18.47 20.11
N ALA A 16 -20.37 -17.28 20.06
CA ALA A 16 -19.05 -16.99 19.49
C ALA A 16 -18.93 -16.85 17.97
N ALA A 17 -19.38 -15.71 17.45
CA ALA A 17 -18.70 -15.04 16.34
C ALA A 17 -18.35 -13.59 16.75
N ALA A 18 -17.59 -13.45 17.83
CA ALA A 18 -16.94 -12.21 18.22
C ALA A 18 -15.43 -12.41 18.10
N ALA A 19 -14.74 -11.41 17.54
CA ALA A 19 -13.29 -11.29 17.36
C ALA A 19 -12.65 -11.92 16.10
N VAL A 20 -12.87 -11.31 14.95
CA VAL A 20 -11.88 -11.30 13.84
C VAL A 20 -11.66 -9.84 13.43
N ALA A 21 -10.95 -9.06 14.24
CA ALA A 21 -10.69 -7.64 13.97
C ALA A 21 -9.22 -7.19 14.23
N LEU A 22 -8.26 -8.12 14.28
CA LEU A 22 -6.88 -7.81 14.71
C LEU A 22 -5.76 -8.31 13.77
N SER A 23 -6.03 -8.44 12.47
CA SER A 23 -5.00 -8.81 11.50
C SER A 23 -4.97 -7.85 10.31
N LEU A 24 -4.68 -6.57 10.56
CA LEU A 24 -4.18 -5.67 9.52
C LEU A 24 -2.65 -5.63 9.66
N PRO A 25 -1.88 -5.97 8.61
CA PRO A 25 -0.45 -5.76 8.63
C PRO A 25 -0.19 -4.26 8.72
N VAL A 26 0.65 -3.84 9.67
CA VAL A 26 1.25 -2.51 9.65
C VAL A 26 1.94 -2.38 8.29
N GLY A 27 1.39 -1.54 7.42
CA GLY A 27 1.95 -1.27 6.11
C GLY A 27 3.38 -0.79 6.29
N ALA A 28 4.34 -1.59 5.83
CA ALA A 28 5.70 -1.13 5.64
C ALA A 28 5.64 -0.03 4.57
N VAL A 29 5.68 1.23 4.99
CA VAL A 29 5.96 2.32 4.06
C VAL A 29 7.36 2.06 3.51
N PRO A 30 7.56 2.09 2.18
CA PRO A 30 8.91 2.01 1.65
C PRO A 30 9.66 3.21 2.21
N VAL A 31 10.61 2.94 3.11
CA VAL A 31 11.63 3.92 3.47
C VAL A 31 12.44 4.09 2.20
N ALA A 32 12.11 5.13 1.44
CA ALA A 32 12.77 5.43 0.20
C ALA A 32 14.22 5.77 0.56
N LEU A 33 15.10 4.76 0.44
CA LEU A 33 16.53 4.92 0.58
C LEU A 33 16.92 6.01 -0.41
N ALA A 34 17.39 7.15 0.11
CA ALA A 34 17.76 8.33 -0.65
C ALA A 34 18.93 7.99 -1.60
N ASP A 35 18.65 7.39 -2.76
CA ASP A 35 19.60 7.42 -3.89
C ASP A 35 19.91 8.88 -4.22
N PRO A 36 21.15 9.20 -4.63
CA PRO A 36 21.50 10.55 -5.03
C PRO A 36 20.57 11.06 -6.15
N PRO A 37 20.16 12.34 -6.12
CA PRO A 37 19.31 12.90 -7.17
C PRO A 37 20.05 12.92 -8.51
N TYR A 38 19.33 12.64 -9.60
CA TYR A 38 19.86 12.71 -10.96
C TYR A 38 20.43 14.11 -11.26
N ALA A 39 21.48 14.20 -12.08
CA ALA A 39 22.03 15.51 -12.44
C ALA A 39 21.07 16.29 -13.36
N ASN A 40 20.26 15.57 -14.13
CA ASN A 40 19.25 16.12 -15.03
C ASN A 40 18.18 15.05 -15.37
N CYS A 41 17.03 15.50 -15.87
CA CYS A 41 15.94 14.59 -16.24
C CYS A 41 16.25 13.69 -17.43
N LYS A 42 17.24 14.03 -18.26
CA LYS A 42 17.66 13.16 -19.38
C LYS A 42 18.31 11.87 -18.87
N GLU A 43 19.13 11.93 -17.82
CA GLU A 43 19.66 10.74 -17.15
C GLU A 43 18.55 9.94 -16.47
N ALA A 44 17.64 10.62 -15.76
CA ALA A 44 16.51 9.94 -15.14
C ALA A 44 15.67 9.17 -16.17
N HIS A 45 15.39 9.80 -17.31
CA HIS A 45 14.64 9.19 -18.42
C HIS A 45 15.42 8.05 -19.08
N ALA A 46 16.75 8.14 -19.18
CA ALA A 46 17.59 7.05 -19.68
C ALA A 46 17.50 5.80 -18.78
N ASP A 47 17.34 6.00 -17.47
CA ASP A 47 17.11 4.95 -16.48
C ASP A 47 15.62 4.56 -16.35
N GLY A 48 14.75 5.12 -17.19
CA GLY A 48 13.31 4.86 -17.19
C GLY A 48 12.56 5.45 -15.98
N LYS A 49 13.17 6.41 -15.28
CA LYS A 49 12.54 7.15 -14.19
C LYS A 49 11.87 8.42 -14.72
N TYR A 50 10.56 8.47 -14.51
CA TYR A 50 9.68 9.59 -14.86
C TYR A 50 8.79 9.91 -13.66
N ASN A 51 8.28 11.14 -13.60
CA ASN A 51 7.29 11.57 -12.60
C ASN A 51 7.76 11.27 -11.16
N ILE A 52 8.93 11.78 -10.80
CA ILE A 52 9.56 11.50 -9.51
C ILE A 52 8.90 12.39 -8.45
N PRO A 53 8.12 11.85 -7.50
CA PRO A 53 7.41 12.68 -6.54
C PRO A 53 8.33 13.24 -5.45
N ARG A 54 7.96 14.38 -4.88
CA ARG A 54 8.65 14.98 -3.74
C ARG A 54 8.79 13.96 -2.59
N GLY A 55 10.03 13.78 -2.13
CA GLY A 55 10.38 12.79 -1.10
C GLY A 55 10.83 11.44 -1.63
N ALA A 56 10.73 11.20 -2.95
CA ALA A 56 11.44 10.10 -3.58
C ALA A 56 12.95 10.40 -3.63
N PRO A 57 13.81 9.37 -3.62
CA PRO A 57 15.25 9.51 -3.65
C PRO A 57 15.77 10.32 -4.84
N GLY A 58 15.19 10.09 -6.02
CA GLY A 58 15.56 10.82 -7.23
C GLY A 58 15.01 12.24 -7.31
N TYR A 59 14.25 12.72 -6.32
CA TYR A 59 13.65 14.06 -6.37
C TYR A 59 14.69 15.13 -6.03
N SER A 60 14.71 16.17 -6.84
CA SER A 60 15.44 17.40 -6.55
C SER A 60 14.61 18.58 -7.04
N ALA A 61 14.54 19.63 -6.22
CA ALA A 61 13.87 20.87 -6.61
C ALA A 61 14.49 21.55 -7.85
N LYS A 62 15.71 21.14 -8.26
CA LYS A 62 16.32 21.60 -9.52
C LYS A 62 15.77 20.86 -10.75
N LEU A 63 15.23 19.67 -10.56
CA LEU A 63 14.65 18.82 -11.61
C LEU A 63 13.15 19.09 -11.81
N ASP A 64 12.50 19.62 -10.79
CA ASP A 64 11.11 20.09 -10.75
C ASP A 64 11.08 21.57 -11.20
N ARG A 65 10.92 21.79 -12.51
CA ARG A 65 11.10 23.12 -13.14
C ARG A 65 9.95 24.07 -12.80
N ASP A 66 8.75 23.56 -12.64
CA ASP A 66 7.53 24.32 -12.35
C ASP A 66 7.18 24.31 -10.85
N GLY A 67 7.78 23.41 -10.06
CA GLY A 67 7.71 23.42 -8.60
C GLY A 67 6.45 22.74 -8.06
N ASP A 68 5.76 21.94 -8.86
CA ASP A 68 4.50 21.30 -8.51
C ASP A 68 4.68 20.09 -7.56
N GLY A 69 5.93 19.64 -7.40
CA GLY A 69 6.29 18.48 -6.58
C GLY A 69 6.52 17.19 -7.36
N LEU A 70 6.52 17.22 -8.69
CA LEU A 70 6.87 16.13 -9.58
C LEU A 70 8.10 16.52 -10.43
N ALA A 71 9.22 15.88 -10.15
CA ALA A 71 10.43 16.07 -10.95
C ALA A 71 10.42 15.17 -12.20
N CYS A 72 11.03 15.65 -13.28
CA CYS A 72 11.24 14.87 -14.51
C CYS A 72 9.99 14.25 -15.10
N GLU A 73 8.94 15.08 -15.15
CA GLU A 73 7.78 14.83 -15.99
C GLU A 73 8.20 14.70 -17.46
N GLY A 74 7.42 13.92 -18.21
CA GLY A 74 7.74 13.42 -19.55
C GLY A 74 8.23 14.46 -20.55
#